data_AF-A0A2P8H0K4-F1
#
_entry.id   AF-A0A2P8H0K4-F1
#
_cell.length_a   1.000
_cell.length_b   1.000
_cell.length_c   1.000
_cell.angle_alpha   90.00
_cell.angle_beta   90.00
_cell.angle_gamma   90.00
#
_symmetry.space_group_name_H-M   'P 1'
#
loop_
_entity.id
_entity.type
_entity.pdbx_description
1 polymer ?
#
loop_
_entity_poly.entity_id
_entity_poly.type
_entity_poly.pdbx_seq_one_letter_code
_entity_poly.pdbx_strand_id
1 'polypeptide(L)'
;MTLDTLTIEAPVAVTSTSAPTTSPSSGTVRVDARGERLWRVSTPTFAVVGHVELLDTAAGEIFLAKRYSPTYARFVDHGRFWSLDDAVDCLRLGG
;
A
#
# COMPACT_ATOMS: atom_id res chain seq x y z
N MET A 1 42.74 5.95 -30.03
CA MET A 1 41.74 6.98 -30.34
C MET A 1 40.43 6.47 -29.75
N THR A 2 40.10 6.99 -28.58
CA THR A 2 39.17 6.42 -27.59
C THR A 2 37.72 6.62 -28.00
N LEU A 3 36.89 5.58 -27.86
CA LEU A 3 35.42 5.66 -27.97
C LEU A 3 34.89 6.35 -26.71
N ASP A 4 34.23 7.49 -26.90
CA ASP A 4 33.66 8.30 -25.83
C ASP A 4 32.40 7.64 -25.25
N THR A 5 32.39 7.58 -23.93
CA THR A 5 31.47 6.87 -23.06
C THR A 5 30.05 7.44 -23.11
N LEU A 6 29.08 6.63 -23.51
CA LEU A 6 27.67 6.89 -23.22
C LEU A 6 27.32 6.22 -21.87
N THR A 7 27.12 6.99 -20.80
CA THR A 7 26.43 6.48 -19.60
C THR A 7 25.66 7.63 -18.95
N ILE A 8 24.34 7.50 -19.01
CA ILE A 8 23.35 8.39 -18.42
C ILE A 8 23.07 7.84 -17.01
N GLU A 9 23.43 8.56 -15.95
CA GLU A 9 23.05 8.20 -14.58
C GLU A 9 22.02 9.24 -14.09
N ALA A 10 20.75 8.84 -14.12
CA ALA A 10 19.62 9.61 -13.63
C ALA A 10 19.70 9.85 -12.11
N PRO A 11 19.15 10.96 -11.58
CA PRO A 11 19.24 11.28 -10.17
C PRO A 11 18.46 10.27 -9.31
N VAL A 12 19.17 9.57 -8.43
CA VAL A 12 18.61 8.71 -7.39
C VAL A 12 17.94 9.57 -6.30
N ALA A 13 16.63 9.81 -6.42
CA ALA A 13 15.83 10.32 -5.31
C ALA A 13 15.47 9.16 -4.37
N VAL A 14 16.41 8.74 -3.52
CA VAL A 14 16.16 7.79 -2.44
C VAL A 14 16.15 8.53 -1.09
N THR A 15 14.99 9.05 -0.71
CA THR A 15 14.73 9.41 0.69
C THR A 15 13.31 8.99 1.06
N SER A 16 13.15 7.71 1.38
CA SER A 16 12.04 7.24 2.21
C SER A 16 12.59 6.95 3.61
N THR A 17 12.85 8.01 4.36
CA THR A 17 13.22 7.96 5.78
C THR A 17 11.96 8.07 6.63
N SER A 18 11.49 6.93 7.11
CA SER A 18 10.97 6.69 8.47
C SER A 18 10.17 5.39 8.44
N ALA A 19 10.80 4.29 8.83
CA ALA A 19 10.05 3.11 9.24
C ALA A 19 9.49 3.40 10.64
N PRO A 20 8.18 3.57 10.83
CA PRO A 20 7.63 3.56 12.17
C PRO A 20 7.93 2.18 12.78
N THR A 21 8.58 2.17 13.94
CA THR A 21 8.68 0.94 14.76
C THR A 21 7.29 0.67 15.32
N THR A 22 6.44 0.09 14.49
CA THR A 22 5.10 -0.30 14.89
C THR A 22 5.22 -1.63 15.61
N SER A 23 5.02 -1.60 16.94
CA SER A 23 4.80 -2.82 17.71
C SER A 23 3.74 -3.68 17.01
N PRO A 24 3.91 -5.01 16.91
CA PRO A 24 2.92 -5.88 16.29
C PRO A 24 1.70 -5.97 17.21
N SER A 25 0.84 -4.96 17.19
CA SER A 25 -0.47 -5.02 17.81
C SER A 25 -1.26 -6.09 17.08
N SER A 26 -1.46 -7.18 17.81
CA SER A 26 -1.95 -8.47 17.34
C SER A 26 -3.35 -8.34 16.74
N GLY A 27 -3.41 -8.15 15.44
CA GLY A 27 -4.62 -8.19 14.64
C GLY A 27 -4.31 -8.90 13.33
N THR A 28 -4.37 -10.23 13.33
CA THR A 28 -4.14 -11.03 12.11
C THR A 28 -5.24 -10.73 11.11
N VAL A 29 -4.99 -9.83 10.15
CA VAL A 29 -5.89 -9.59 9.02
C VAL A 29 -5.59 -10.57 7.90
N ARG A 30 -6.63 -11.02 7.20
CA ARG A 30 -6.54 -11.84 5.99
C ARG A 30 -6.62 -10.94 4.77
N VAL A 31 -5.71 -11.17 3.84
CA VAL A 31 -5.66 -10.48 2.55
C VAL A 31 -6.00 -11.48 1.46
N ASP A 32 -7.13 -11.28 0.81
CA ASP A 32 -7.59 -12.10 -0.33
C ASP A 32 -7.44 -11.30 -1.61
N ALA A 33 -6.59 -11.77 -2.54
CA ALA A 33 -6.51 -11.19 -3.87
C ALA A 33 -7.82 -11.48 -4.65
N ARG A 34 -8.48 -10.44 -5.17
CA ARG A 34 -9.68 -10.53 -6.01
C ARG A 34 -9.40 -10.25 -7.48
N GLY A 35 -8.13 -10.30 -7.86
CA GLY A 35 -7.61 -10.09 -9.21
C GLY A 35 -6.14 -9.69 -9.14
N GLU A 36 -5.63 -9.15 -10.23
CA GLU A 36 -4.25 -8.67 -10.37
C GLU A 36 -4.00 -7.28 -9.75
N ARG A 37 -5.05 -6.49 -9.53
CA ARG A 37 -4.97 -5.09 -9.04
C ARG A 37 -5.85 -4.79 -7.82
N LEU A 38 -6.44 -5.81 -7.18
CA LEU A 38 -7.38 -5.61 -6.08
C LEU A 38 -7.19 -6.67 -5.00
N TRP A 39 -7.01 -6.22 -3.77
CA TRP A 39 -6.90 -7.07 -2.59
C TRP A 39 -7.96 -6.67 -1.57
N ARG A 40 -8.64 -7.66 -1.00
CA ARG A 40 -9.63 -7.46 0.06
C ARG A 40 -9.00 -7.79 1.40
N VAL A 41 -9.10 -6.87 2.35
CA VAL A 41 -8.58 -7.04 3.71
C VAL A 41 -9.75 -7.32 4.65
N SER A 42 -9.67 -8.42 5.39
CA SER A 42 -10.71 -8.87 6.30
C SER A 42 -10.13 -9.29 7.64
N THR A 43 -10.92 -9.13 8.70
CA THR A 43 -10.62 -9.63 10.04
C THR A 43 -10.69 -11.17 10.06
N PRO A 44 -10.12 -11.84 11.07
CA PRO A 44 -10.23 -13.30 11.18
C PRO A 44 -11.69 -13.75 11.43
N THR A 45 -12.55 -12.84 11.89
CA THR A 45 -14.01 -13.02 12.02
C THR A 45 -14.76 -12.83 10.68
N PHE A 46 -14.04 -12.77 9.55
CA PHE A 46 -14.58 -12.55 8.20
C PHE A 46 -15.24 -11.19 7.95
N ALA A 47 -15.15 -10.23 8.90
CA ALA A 47 -15.61 -8.87 8.66
C ALA A 47 -14.62 -8.12 7.75
N VAL A 48 -15.12 -7.49 6.68
CA VAL A 48 -14.29 -6.73 5.74
C VAL A 48 -13.86 -5.42 6.38
N VAL A 49 -12.54 -5.23 6.54
CA VAL A 49 -11.95 -3.98 7.04
C VAL A 49 -11.86 -2.97 5.92
N GLY A 50 -11.51 -3.43 4.71
CA GLY A 50 -11.25 -2.57 3.58
C GLY A 50 -10.73 -3.33 2.37
N HIS A 51 -10.18 -2.59 1.43
CA HIS A 51 -9.51 -3.12 0.25
C HIS A 51 -8.31 -2.25 -0.12
N VAL A 52 -7.37 -2.86 -0.81
CA VAL A 52 -6.21 -2.22 -1.40
C VAL A 52 -6.34 -2.34 -2.91
N GLU A 53 -6.19 -1.24 -3.62
CA GLU A 53 -6.24 -1.18 -5.08
C GLU A 53 -4.88 -0.77 -5.64
N LEU A 54 -4.43 -1.43 -6.71
CA LEU A 54 -3.28 -0.98 -7.47
C LEU A 54 -3.74 0.05 -8.50
N LEU A 55 -3.16 1.24 -8.42
CA LEU A 55 -3.38 2.32 -9.36
C LEU A 55 -2.10 2.56 -10.15
N ASP A 56 -2.21 2.50 -11.47
CA ASP A 56 -1.16 2.95 -12.38
C ASP A 56 -1.12 4.49 -12.38
N THR A 57 0.04 5.06 -12.05
CA THR A 57 0.29 6.50 -12.08
C THR A 57 1.45 6.83 -13.01
N ALA A 58 1.60 8.11 -13.38
CA ALA A 58 2.72 8.58 -14.19
C ALA A 58 4.10 8.32 -13.54
N ALA A 59 4.14 8.10 -12.22
CA ALA A 59 5.36 7.81 -11.47
C ALA A 59 5.53 6.30 -11.15
N GLY A 60 4.59 5.45 -11.60
CA GLY A 60 4.58 4.02 -11.32
C GLY A 60 3.30 3.55 -10.61
N GLU A 61 3.31 2.30 -10.19
CA GLU A 61 2.18 1.66 -9.53
C GLU A 61 2.11 2.06 -8.05
N ILE A 62 0.93 2.51 -7.58
CA ILE A 62 0.68 2.84 -6.18
C ILE A 62 -0.47 2.00 -5.62
N PHE A 63 -0.34 1.59 -4.37
CA PHE A 63 -1.35 0.87 -3.61
C PHE A 63 -2.23 1.85 -2.84
N LEU A 64 -3.47 2.02 -3.25
CA LEU A 64 -4.47 2.83 -2.56
C LEU A 64 -5.19 1.97 -1.51
N ALA A 65 -4.98 2.29 -0.23
CA ALA A 65 -5.70 1.68 0.88
C ALA A 65 -7.03 2.37 1.10
N LYS A 66 -8.12 1.60 1.01
CA LYS A 66 -9.49 2.05 1.24
C LYS A 66 -10.06 1.31 2.44
N ARG A 67 -10.44 2.05 3.48
CA ARG A 67 -11.05 1.47 4.67
C ARG A 67 -12.57 1.62 4.63
N TYR A 68 -13.29 0.60 5.02
CA TYR A 68 -14.73 0.70 5.21
C TYR A 68 -15.03 1.53 6.46
N SER A 69 -15.77 2.62 6.28
CA SER A 69 -16.26 3.43 7.40
C SER A 69 -17.72 3.05 7.69
N PRO A 70 -18.01 2.41 8.82
CA PRO A 70 -19.38 2.05 9.19
C PRO A 70 -20.25 3.29 9.42
N THR A 71 -19.66 4.40 9.89
CA THR A 71 -20.34 5.69 10.09
C THR A 71 -20.98 6.23 8.82
N TYR A 72 -20.29 6.08 7.69
CA TYR A 72 -20.75 6.59 6.39
C TYR A 72 -21.20 5.46 5.44
N ALA A 73 -21.19 4.20 5.91
CA ALA A 73 -21.42 2.99 5.14
C ALA A 73 -20.70 2.95 3.77
N ARG A 74 -19.49 3.51 3.69
CA ARG A 74 -18.72 3.64 2.44
C ARG A 74 -17.25 3.36 2.64
N PHE A 75 -16.55 3.09 1.55
CA PHE A 75 -15.10 3.01 1.54
C PHE A 75 -14.51 4.41 1.43
N VAL A 76 -13.62 4.73 2.36
CA VAL A 76 -12.91 6.00 2.41
C VAL A 76 -11.44 5.74 2.12
N ASP A 77 -10.88 6.53 1.21
CA ASP A 77 -9.47 6.52 0.89
C ASP A 77 -8.68 6.92 2.15
N HIS A 78 -7.91 5.98 2.69
CA HIS A 78 -7.18 6.20 3.93
C HIS A 78 -5.73 6.63 3.65
N GLY A 79 -5.15 6.16 2.53
CA GLY A 79 -3.78 6.51 2.16
C GLY A 79 -3.34 5.84 0.86
N ARG A 80 -2.27 6.38 0.27
CA ARG A 80 -1.60 5.85 -0.93
C ARG A 80 -0.19 5.47 -0.56
N PHE A 81 0.21 4.27 -0.95
CA PHE A 81 1.47 3.67 -0.55
C PHE A 81 2.16 3.05 -1.74
N TRP A 82 3.49 2.95 -1.70
CA TRP A 82 4.27 2.33 -2.76
C TRP A 82 4.48 0.82 -2.53
N SER A 83 3.89 0.28 -1.45
CA SER A 83 3.99 -1.13 -1.08
C SER A 83 2.67 -1.64 -0.55
N LEU A 84 2.30 -2.86 -0.97
CA LEU A 84 1.09 -3.54 -0.51
C LEU A 84 1.12 -3.80 1.00
N ASP A 85 2.28 -4.19 1.53
CA ASP A 85 2.45 -4.47 2.97
C ASP A 85 2.12 -3.23 3.80
N ASP A 86 2.68 -2.07 3.46
CA ASP A 86 2.44 -0.79 4.14
C ASP A 86 0.96 -0.33 4.04
N ALA A 87 0.33 -0.56 2.88
CA ALA A 87 -1.11 -0.32 2.70
C ALA A 87 -1.98 -1.20 3.61
N VAL A 88 -1.64 -2.49 3.73
CA VAL A 88 -2.33 -3.44 4.62
C VAL A 88 -2.03 -3.11 6.08
N ASP A 89 -0.80 -2.69 6.40
CA ASP A 89 -0.35 -2.25 7.72
C ASP A 89 -1.19 -1.07 8.22
N CYS A 90 -1.40 -0.06 7.38
CA CYS A 90 -2.26 1.07 7.71
C CYS A 90 -3.72 0.64 7.97
N LEU A 91 -4.22 -0.37 7.24
CA LEU A 91 -5.56 -0.90 7.45
C LEU A 91 -5.69 -1.69 8.76
N ARG A 92 -4.63 -2.38 9.23
CA ARG A 92 -4.63 -3.09 10.53
C ARG A 92 -4.46 -2.13 11.73
N LEU A 93 -3.66 -1.07 11.59
CA LEU A 93 -3.30 -0.19 12.71
C LEU A 93 -4.34 0.89 13.02
N GLY A 94 -5.11 1.36 12.04
CA GLY A 94 -6.07 2.46 12.23
C GLY A 94 -7.33 2.10 13.05
N GLY A 95 -7.27 1.04 13.86
CA GLY A 95 -8.34 0.47 14.69
C GLY A 95 -8.75 1.37 15.84
#